data_AF-A0A969HAP5-F1
#
_entry.id   AF-A0A969HAP5-F1
#
_cell.length_a   1.000
_cell.length_b   1.000
_cell.length_c   1.000
_cell.angle_alpha   90.00
_cell.angle_beta   90.00
_cell.angle_gamma   90.00
#
_symmetry.space_group_name_H-M   'P 1'
#
loop_
_entity.id
_entity.type
_entity.pdbx_description
1 polymer ?
#
loop_
_entity_poly.entity_id
_entity_poly.type
_entity_poly.pdbx_seq_one_letter_code
_entity_poly.pdbx_strand_id
1 'polypeptide(L)'
;MSDQVEGPLITAAFFEFATGRWTLDSWLREAQRRGYKSNRGQVINKSGWHRIFRNPFYVGRYFWKGVEYLGDYEPLVSQETFEAVQEILDSYEKGGGRQHFWLLSGLLWSEPLSRLMVGAQIKGRFNYYRATSVGGPEHNVRAEEIEGRVIERLNCIRWDGDNPYRVPAEWRLALRVASNVGQLYAYLGTPQQRELLRLVFLKKGIVVASGGSISKIDLYGGFTVDVR
;
A
#
# COMPACT_ATOMS: atom_id res chain seq x y z
N MET A 1 12.36 -27.05 13.62
CA MET A 1 13.31 -26.58 12.58
C MET A 1 12.61 -26.44 11.22
N SER A 2 11.58 -25.60 11.09
CA SER A 2 10.88 -25.35 9.81
C SER A 2 10.61 -23.87 9.51
N ASP A 3 11.19 -22.94 10.28
CA ASP A 3 10.79 -21.53 10.27
C ASP A 3 11.54 -20.64 9.25
N GLN A 4 12.67 -21.09 8.70
CA GLN A 4 13.54 -20.21 7.89
C GLN A 4 13.03 -19.90 6.48
N VAL A 5 12.09 -20.68 5.92
CA VAL A 5 11.56 -20.47 4.55
C VAL A 5 10.14 -19.88 4.56
N GLU A 6 9.34 -20.12 5.60
CA GLU A 6 7.96 -19.63 5.69
C GLU A 6 7.87 -18.16 6.14
N GLY A 7 8.79 -17.72 7.00
CA GLY A 7 8.79 -16.36 7.55
C GLY A 7 8.73 -15.25 6.49
N PRO A 8 9.62 -15.25 5.48
CA PRO A 8 9.62 -14.24 4.42
C PRO A 8 8.34 -14.23 3.57
N LEU A 9 7.75 -15.40 3.30
CA LEU A 9 6.52 -15.52 2.52
C LEU A 9 5.32 -14.94 3.27
N ILE A 10 5.16 -15.31 4.54
CA ILE A 10 4.06 -14.78 5.37
C ILE A 10 4.24 -13.28 5.58
N THR A 11 5.47 -12.81 5.80
CA THR A 11 5.78 -11.38 5.88
C THR A 11 5.36 -10.62 4.61
N ALA A 12 5.72 -11.15 3.43
CA ALA A 12 5.30 -10.57 2.15
C ALA A 12 3.78 -10.57 1.98
N ALA A 13 3.09 -11.63 2.41
CA ALA A 13 1.64 -11.71 2.40
C ALA A 13 0.98 -10.63 3.28
N PHE A 14 1.52 -10.39 4.48
CA PHE A 14 1.03 -9.33 5.36
C PHE A 14 1.20 -7.95 4.75
N PHE A 15 2.40 -7.63 4.22
CA PHE A 15 2.62 -6.33 3.57
C PHE A 15 1.74 -6.13 2.34
N GLU A 16 1.57 -7.18 1.54
CA GLU A 16 0.71 -7.15 0.36
C GLU A 16 -0.77 -6.97 0.75
N PHE A 17 -1.24 -7.67 1.79
CA PHE A 17 -2.61 -7.52 2.28
C PHE A 17 -2.86 -6.16 2.93
N ALA A 18 -1.88 -5.63 3.69
CA ALA A 18 -1.93 -4.32 4.34
C ALA A 18 -2.10 -3.15 3.35
N THR A 19 -1.85 -3.37 2.05
CA THR A 19 -2.14 -2.37 1.01
C THR A 19 -3.62 -2.06 0.82
N GLY A 20 -4.53 -2.87 1.40
CA GLY A 20 -5.98 -2.70 1.22
C GLY A 20 -6.50 -3.06 -0.17
N ARG A 21 -5.62 -3.47 -1.10
CA ARG A 21 -5.99 -3.85 -2.47
C ARG A 21 -6.75 -5.16 -2.52
N TRP A 22 -6.68 -5.98 -1.47
CA TRP A 22 -7.21 -7.34 -1.46
C TRP A 22 -8.44 -7.47 -0.56
N THR A 23 -9.50 -8.11 -1.06
CA THR A 23 -10.38 -8.89 -0.18
C THR A 23 -9.69 -10.23 0.10
N LEU A 24 -10.13 -10.93 1.15
CA LEU A 24 -9.64 -12.27 1.44
C LEU A 24 -9.85 -13.25 0.26
N ASP A 25 -10.94 -13.10 -0.51
CA ASP A 25 -11.20 -13.91 -1.71
C ASP A 25 -10.27 -13.58 -2.87
N SER A 26 -9.98 -12.30 -3.12
CA SER A 26 -9.01 -11.94 -4.16
C SER A 26 -7.58 -12.30 -3.76
N TRP A 27 -7.26 -12.18 -2.47
CA TRP A 27 -5.98 -12.60 -1.93
C TRP A 27 -5.77 -14.10 -2.11
N LEU A 28 -6.78 -14.92 -1.80
CA LEU A 28 -6.69 -16.38 -1.99
C LEU A 28 -6.29 -16.76 -3.41
N ARG A 29 -6.95 -16.16 -4.42
CA ARG A 29 -6.64 -16.44 -5.83
C ARG A 29 -5.21 -16.01 -6.18
N GLU A 30 -4.79 -14.85 -5.69
CA GLU A 30 -3.44 -14.35 -5.93
C GLU A 30 -2.37 -15.19 -5.24
N ALA A 31 -2.60 -15.57 -3.99
CA ALA A 31 -1.74 -16.45 -3.22
C ALA A 31 -1.59 -17.82 -3.91
N GLN A 32 -2.67 -18.38 -4.44
CA GLN A 32 -2.63 -19.61 -5.24
C GLN A 32 -1.78 -19.45 -6.50
N ARG A 33 -1.98 -18.34 -7.23
CA ARG A 33 -1.22 -18.02 -8.45
C ARG A 33 0.27 -17.85 -8.16
N ARG A 34 0.62 -17.24 -7.02
CA ARG A 34 2.00 -17.06 -6.54
C ARG A 34 2.59 -18.32 -5.89
N GLY A 35 1.81 -19.41 -5.79
CA GLY A 35 2.28 -20.70 -5.29
C GLY A 35 2.42 -20.81 -3.77
N TYR A 36 1.72 -19.98 -3.00
CA TYR A 36 1.72 -20.07 -1.54
C TYR A 36 1.16 -21.41 -1.07
N LYS A 37 1.94 -22.10 -0.23
CA LYS A 37 1.63 -23.41 0.34
C LYS A 37 1.92 -23.40 1.83
N SER A 38 1.23 -24.26 2.57
CA SER A 38 1.54 -24.56 3.98
C SER A 38 2.78 -25.45 4.08
N ASN A 39 3.32 -25.59 5.29
CA ASN A 39 4.37 -26.56 5.65
C ASN A 39 4.11 -28.00 5.20
N ARG A 40 2.85 -28.39 4.96
CA ARG A 40 2.46 -29.72 4.44
C ARG A 40 2.40 -29.77 2.90
N GLY A 41 2.87 -28.73 2.22
CA GLY A 41 2.82 -28.58 0.76
C GLY A 41 1.42 -28.32 0.20
N GLN A 42 0.42 -28.10 1.07
CA GLN A 42 -0.97 -27.91 0.67
C GLN A 42 -1.28 -26.44 0.43
N VAL A 43 -2.13 -26.15 -0.55
CA VAL A 43 -2.64 -24.79 -0.80
C VAL A 43 -3.35 -24.27 0.45
N ILE A 44 -2.99 -23.05 0.85
CA ILE A 44 -3.64 -22.39 1.98
C ILE A 44 -5.03 -21.93 1.55
N ASN A 45 -6.07 -22.44 2.21
CA ASN A 45 -7.45 -22.07 1.92
C ASN A 45 -7.83 -20.71 2.56
N LYS A 46 -9.04 -20.21 2.26
CA LYS A 46 -9.54 -18.92 2.77
C LYS A 46 -9.45 -18.82 4.30
N SER A 47 -9.94 -19.84 5.01
CA SER A 47 -9.92 -19.87 6.47
C SER A 47 -8.50 -19.92 7.04
N GLY A 48 -7.58 -20.59 6.34
CA GLY A 48 -6.16 -20.61 6.66
C GLY A 48 -5.54 -19.21 6.57
N TRP A 49 -5.81 -18.48 5.49
CA TRP A 49 -5.37 -17.10 5.32
C TRP A 49 -5.97 -16.16 6.36
N HIS A 50 -7.28 -16.28 6.65
CA HIS A 50 -7.92 -15.51 7.72
C HIS A 50 -7.23 -15.73 9.07
N ARG A 51 -6.99 -17.00 9.43
CA ARG A 51 -6.28 -17.35 10.67
C ARG A 51 -4.85 -16.82 10.69
N ILE A 52 -4.13 -16.89 9.57
CA ILE A 52 -2.77 -16.34 9.47
C ILE A 52 -2.81 -14.84 9.73
N PHE A 53 -3.65 -14.09 9.02
CA PHE A 53 -3.72 -12.64 9.15
C PHE A 53 -4.22 -12.15 10.51
N ARG A 54 -4.98 -12.96 11.25
CA ARG A 54 -5.44 -12.63 12.60
C ARG A 54 -4.51 -13.14 13.72
N ASN A 55 -3.44 -13.86 13.40
CA ASN A 55 -2.60 -14.47 14.43
C ASN A 55 -1.60 -13.47 15.03
N PRO A 56 -1.74 -13.07 16.30
CA PRO A 56 -0.83 -12.12 16.96
C PRO A 56 0.60 -12.66 17.13
N PHE A 57 0.82 -13.97 16.90
CA PHE A 57 2.15 -14.57 16.89
C PHE A 57 3.08 -13.82 15.93
N TYR A 58 2.59 -13.34 14.79
CA TYR A 58 3.42 -12.65 13.82
C TYR A 58 3.89 -11.25 14.24
N VAL A 59 3.31 -10.70 15.32
CA VAL A 59 3.74 -9.46 15.98
C VAL A 59 4.40 -9.70 17.35
N GLY A 60 4.86 -10.93 17.61
CA GLY A 60 5.53 -11.26 18.86
C GLY A 60 4.60 -11.39 20.06
N ARG A 61 3.29 -11.58 19.84
CA ARG A 61 2.28 -11.71 20.90
C ARG A 61 1.64 -13.08 20.86
N TYR A 62 1.36 -13.66 22.03
CA TYR A 62 0.63 -14.94 22.11
C TYR A 62 -0.29 -14.98 23.32
N PHE A 63 -1.34 -15.79 23.24
CA PHE A 63 -2.29 -15.97 24.35
C PHE A 63 -2.02 -17.28 25.08
N TRP A 64 -1.90 -17.21 26.40
CA TRP A 64 -1.84 -18.36 27.28
C TRP A 64 -2.83 -18.22 28.43
N LYS A 65 -3.74 -19.19 28.55
CA LYS A 65 -4.84 -19.16 29.54
C LYS A 65 -5.65 -17.85 29.54
N GLY A 66 -5.86 -17.26 28.36
CA GLY A 66 -6.62 -16.01 28.20
C GLY A 66 -5.84 -14.73 28.53
N VAL A 67 -4.57 -14.83 28.90
CA VAL A 67 -3.67 -13.69 29.13
C VAL A 67 -2.75 -13.53 27.92
N GLU A 68 -2.55 -12.30 27.45
CA GLU A 68 -1.59 -11.96 26.40
C GLU A 68 -0.18 -11.87 26.97
N TYR A 69 0.79 -12.47 26.27
CA TYR A 69 2.21 -12.44 26.59
C TYR A 69 3.00 -11.98 25.37
N LEU A 70 4.13 -11.33 25.63
CA LEU A 70 5.15 -11.07 24.62
C LEU A 70 6.04 -12.29 24.50
N GLY A 71 6.28 -12.73 23.27
CA GLY A 71 7.20 -13.83 22.97
C GLY A 71 8.65 -13.37 22.90
N ASP A 72 9.57 -14.26 23.25
CA ASP A 72 11.02 -14.03 23.19
C ASP A 72 11.60 -14.26 21.77
N TYR A 73 10.82 -13.98 20.72
CA TYR A 73 11.22 -14.18 19.32
C TYR A 73 11.00 -12.91 18.49
N GLU A 74 11.79 -12.74 17.44
CA GLU A 74 11.70 -11.59 16.54
C GLU A 74 10.35 -11.63 15.80
N PRO A 75 9.52 -10.57 15.89
CA PRO A 75 8.30 -10.44 15.12
C PRO A 75 8.55 -10.48 13.62
N LEU A 76 7.63 -11.08 12.86
CA LEU A 76 7.71 -11.07 11.40
C LEU A 76 7.20 -9.75 10.80
N VAL A 77 6.26 -9.10 11.47
CA VAL A 77 5.69 -7.82 11.06
C VAL A 77 5.55 -6.88 12.25
N SER A 78 5.50 -5.57 11.97
CA SER A 78 5.28 -4.57 13.01
C SER A 78 3.83 -4.59 13.50
N GLN A 79 3.62 -4.06 14.72
CA GLN A 79 2.28 -3.93 15.29
C GLN A 79 1.35 -3.11 14.37
N GLU A 80 1.88 -2.05 13.75
CA GLU A 80 1.15 -1.17 12.84
C GLU A 80 0.70 -1.91 11.57
N THR A 81 1.57 -2.75 11.00
CA THR A 81 1.24 -3.57 9.82
C THR A 81 0.11 -4.54 10.14
N PHE A 82 0.17 -5.17 11.31
CA PHE A 82 -0.84 -6.11 11.76
C PHE A 82 -2.18 -5.45 12.03
N GLU A 83 -2.18 -4.28 12.67
CA GLU A 83 -3.37 -3.46 12.92
C GLU A 83 -4.03 -3.02 11.61
N ALA A 84 -3.26 -2.56 10.63
CA ALA A 84 -3.78 -2.21 9.31
C ALA A 84 -4.50 -3.40 8.64
N VAL A 85 -3.94 -4.61 8.76
CA VAL A 85 -4.59 -5.83 8.28
C VAL A 85 -5.87 -6.14 9.05
N GLN A 86 -5.91 -5.92 10.38
CA GLN A 86 -7.14 -6.11 11.17
C GLN A 86 -8.23 -5.14 10.75
N GLU A 87 -7.90 -3.86 10.56
CA GLU A 87 -8.87 -2.84 10.10
C GLU A 87 -9.49 -3.23 8.75
N ILE A 88 -8.66 -3.72 7.82
CA ILE A 88 -9.13 -4.21 6.52
C ILE A 88 -10.08 -5.40 6.71
N LEU A 89 -9.69 -6.42 7.48
CA LEU A 89 -10.53 -7.60 7.72
C LEU A 89 -11.86 -7.24 8.40
N ASP A 90 -11.81 -6.41 9.44
CA ASP A 90 -12.97 -6.00 10.22
C ASP A 90 -13.92 -5.12 9.39
N SER A 91 -13.40 -4.30 8.47
CA SER A 91 -14.22 -3.51 7.55
C SER A 91 -15.11 -4.38 6.68
N TYR A 92 -14.58 -5.52 6.19
CA TYR A 92 -15.34 -6.48 5.39
C TYR A 92 -16.35 -7.28 6.21
N GLU A 93 -16.02 -7.64 7.45
CA GLU A 93 -16.91 -8.40 8.33
C GLU A 93 -18.12 -7.56 8.79
N LYS A 94 -17.95 -6.25 8.94
CA LYS A 94 -19.02 -5.31 9.30
C LYS A 94 -19.92 -4.90 8.12
N GLY A 95 -19.81 -5.56 6.97
CA GLY A 95 -20.59 -5.23 5.77
C GLY A 95 -20.13 -3.94 5.08
N GLY A 96 -18.99 -3.37 5.50
CA GLY A 96 -18.31 -2.33 4.76
C GLY A 96 -17.76 -2.93 3.47
N GLY A 97 -18.45 -2.70 2.35
CA GLY A 97 -17.87 -2.97 1.04
C GLY A 97 -16.53 -2.23 0.90
N ARG A 98 -15.65 -2.73 0.01
CA ARG A 98 -14.35 -2.12 -0.34
C ARG A 98 -14.45 -0.58 -0.38
N GLN A 99 -14.06 0.11 0.70
CA GLN A 99 -13.67 1.50 0.57
C GLN A 99 -12.26 1.47 0.01
N HIS A 100 -12.16 1.66 -1.30
CA HIS A 100 -10.86 1.82 -1.92
C HIS A 100 -10.26 3.12 -1.44
N PHE A 101 -9.10 3.01 -0.79
CA PHE A 101 -8.38 4.15 -0.28
C PHE A 101 -7.68 4.87 -1.42
N TRP A 102 -8.03 6.14 -1.65
CA TRP A 102 -7.52 6.93 -2.76
C TRP A 102 -6.18 7.59 -2.42
N LEU A 103 -5.11 6.80 -2.44
CA LEU A 103 -3.77 7.21 -2.05
C LEU A 103 -3.29 8.50 -2.73
N LEU A 104 -3.53 8.61 -4.04
CA LEU A 104 -3.02 9.69 -4.88
C LEU A 104 -4.04 10.82 -5.06
N SER A 105 -5.14 10.79 -4.30
CA SER A 105 -6.17 11.83 -4.35
C SER A 105 -5.57 13.17 -3.94
N GLY A 106 -5.75 14.20 -4.78
CA GLY A 106 -5.14 15.51 -4.57
C GLY A 106 -3.72 15.67 -5.12
N LEU A 107 -3.09 14.59 -5.62
CA LEU A 107 -1.74 14.59 -6.19
C LEU A 107 -1.74 14.42 -7.71
N LEU A 108 -2.69 13.67 -8.26
CA LEU A 108 -2.75 13.39 -9.69
C LEU A 108 -3.35 14.54 -10.50
N TRP A 109 -2.64 14.95 -11.54
CA TRP A 109 -3.08 15.94 -12.51
C TRP A 109 -3.23 15.32 -13.89
N SER A 110 -4.41 15.45 -14.46
CA SER A 110 -4.68 15.09 -15.85
C SER A 110 -4.10 16.17 -16.75
N GLU A 111 -3.06 15.84 -17.52
CA GLU A 111 -2.51 16.69 -18.57
C GLU A 111 -3.57 17.03 -19.65
N PRO A 112 -4.27 16.05 -20.28
CA PRO A 112 -5.16 16.36 -21.39
C PRO A 112 -6.38 17.20 -20.99
N LEU A 113 -6.81 17.10 -19.72
CA LEU A 113 -7.96 17.85 -19.22
C LEU A 113 -7.58 19.06 -18.36
N SER A 114 -6.28 19.25 -18.07
CA SER A 114 -5.78 20.26 -17.14
C SER A 114 -6.60 20.33 -15.85
N ARG A 115 -6.82 19.17 -15.22
CA ARG A 115 -7.67 19.02 -14.02
C ARG A 115 -7.12 18.01 -13.04
N LEU A 116 -7.43 18.22 -11.76
CA LEU A 116 -7.12 17.27 -10.71
C LEU A 116 -7.93 15.98 -10.93
N MET A 117 -7.29 14.83 -10.76
CA MET A 117 -7.95 13.54 -10.80
C MET A 117 -8.42 13.16 -9.40
N VAL A 118 -9.65 12.67 -9.31
CA VAL A 118 -10.30 12.23 -8.08
C VAL A 118 -10.57 10.74 -8.11
N GLY A 119 -10.59 10.13 -6.94
CA GLY A 119 -10.99 8.74 -6.79
C GLY A 119 -12.43 8.50 -7.21
N ALA A 120 -12.65 7.51 -8.07
CA ALA A 120 -13.97 7.11 -8.54
C ALA A 120 -14.09 5.59 -8.66
N GLN A 121 -15.18 5.05 -8.10
CA GLN A 121 -15.55 3.66 -8.33
C GLN A 121 -16.56 3.59 -9.49
N ILE A 122 -16.19 2.89 -10.56
CA ILE A 122 -17.00 2.69 -11.76
C ILE A 122 -17.58 1.27 -11.75
N LYS A 123 -18.87 1.15 -12.08
CA LYS A 123 -19.62 -0.14 -12.09
C LYS A 123 -19.54 -0.91 -10.76
N GLY A 124 -19.40 -0.20 -9.63
CA GLY A 124 -19.41 -0.77 -8.27
C GLY A 124 -18.27 -1.74 -7.93
N ARG A 125 -17.27 -1.89 -8.81
CA ARG A 125 -16.19 -2.88 -8.60
C ARG A 125 -14.81 -2.43 -9.05
N PHE A 126 -14.73 -1.36 -9.85
CA PHE A 126 -13.50 -0.93 -10.48
C PHE A 126 -13.10 0.44 -9.99
N ASN A 127 -11.89 0.55 -9.44
CA ASN A 127 -11.39 1.80 -8.90
C ASN A 127 -10.52 2.51 -9.94
N TYR A 128 -10.77 3.81 -10.11
CA TYR A 128 -10.09 4.67 -11.06
C TYR A 128 -9.75 6.00 -10.41
N TYR A 129 -8.68 6.63 -10.88
CA TYR A 129 -8.54 8.07 -10.79
C TYR A 129 -9.16 8.67 -12.06
N ARG A 130 -10.08 9.63 -11.86
CA ARG A 130 -10.90 10.22 -12.92
C ARG A 130 -10.78 11.73 -12.91
N ALA A 131 -10.56 12.31 -14.08
CA ALA A 131 -10.79 13.73 -14.35
C ALA A 131 -11.90 13.87 -15.39
N THR A 132 -12.78 14.84 -15.19
CA THR A 132 -13.90 15.14 -16.10
C THR A 132 -13.93 16.62 -16.45
N SER A 133 -14.23 16.90 -17.72
CA SER A 133 -14.64 18.23 -18.15
C SER A 133 -16.18 18.34 -18.16
N VAL A 134 -16.72 19.51 -17.88
CA VAL A 134 -18.17 19.73 -17.89
C VAL A 134 -18.66 19.59 -19.33
N GLY A 135 -19.51 18.59 -19.60
CA GLY A 135 -20.02 18.28 -20.95
C GLY A 135 -18.95 17.78 -21.93
N GLY A 136 -17.76 17.38 -21.44
CA GLY A 136 -16.61 17.03 -22.27
C GLY A 136 -16.06 15.64 -22.00
N PRO A 137 -14.87 15.32 -22.56
CA PRO A 137 -14.25 14.00 -22.43
C PRO A 137 -13.83 13.69 -20.99
N GLU A 138 -13.75 12.39 -20.70
CA GLU A 138 -13.24 11.87 -19.42
C GLU A 138 -11.84 11.31 -19.59
N HIS A 139 -11.01 11.48 -18.57
CA HIS A 139 -9.73 10.81 -18.46
C HIS A 139 -9.76 9.91 -17.23
N ASN A 140 -9.75 8.59 -17.47
CA ASN A 140 -9.89 7.55 -16.46
C ASN A 140 -8.67 6.64 -16.48
N VAL A 141 -7.96 6.54 -15.36
CA VAL A 141 -6.81 5.64 -15.21
C VAL A 141 -7.07 4.67 -14.07
N ARG A 142 -6.76 3.39 -14.28
CA ARG A 142 -6.96 2.34 -13.27
C ARG A 142 -6.14 2.67 -12.04
N ALA A 143 -6.77 2.66 -10.87
CA ALA A 143 -6.10 3.02 -9.61
C ALA A 143 -4.89 2.12 -9.34
N GLU A 144 -5.06 0.80 -9.49
CA GLU A 144 -3.98 -0.18 -9.32
C GLU A 144 -2.77 0.06 -10.24
N GLU A 145 -3.02 0.45 -11.49
CA GLU A 145 -1.98 0.67 -12.51
C GLU A 145 -1.18 1.95 -12.22
N ILE A 146 -1.87 3.07 -11.97
CA ILE A 146 -1.18 4.34 -11.73
C ILE A 146 -0.50 4.36 -10.36
N GLU A 147 -1.12 3.76 -9.34
CA GLU A 147 -0.48 3.57 -8.05
C GLU A 147 0.78 2.75 -8.25
N GLY A 148 0.69 1.59 -8.93
CA GLY A 148 1.81 0.75 -9.38
C GLY A 148 2.96 1.53 -10.04
N ARG A 149 2.65 2.45 -10.96
CA ARG A 149 3.68 3.27 -11.61
C ARG A 149 4.30 4.30 -10.67
N VAL A 150 3.50 4.94 -9.81
CA VAL A 150 4.02 5.88 -8.80
C VAL A 150 4.94 5.14 -7.85
N ILE A 151 4.58 3.91 -7.48
CA ILE A 151 5.43 3.01 -6.71
C ILE A 151 6.82 2.87 -7.31
N GLU A 152 6.87 2.42 -8.57
CA GLU A 152 8.13 2.13 -9.25
C GLU A 152 9.02 3.38 -9.30
N ARG A 153 8.41 4.55 -9.45
CA ARG A 153 9.12 5.84 -9.45
C ARG A 153 9.59 6.28 -8.06
N LEU A 154 8.86 5.95 -6.99
CA LEU A 154 9.28 6.25 -5.62
C LEU A 154 10.60 5.55 -5.25
N ASN A 155 10.84 4.34 -5.77
CA ASN A 155 12.10 3.61 -5.55
C ASN A 155 13.34 4.34 -6.10
N CYS A 156 13.14 5.28 -7.03
CA CYS A 156 14.20 6.05 -7.65
C CYS A 156 14.37 7.45 -7.02
N ILE A 157 13.55 7.80 -6.02
CA ILE A 157 13.68 9.10 -5.34
C ILE A 157 14.88 9.06 -4.40
N ARG A 158 15.78 10.03 -4.57
CA ARG A 158 16.90 10.27 -3.65
C ARG A 158 16.65 11.54 -2.85
N TRP A 159 17.23 11.55 -1.65
CA TRP A 159 17.28 12.72 -0.78
C TRP A 159 18.70 13.29 -0.80
N ASP A 160 18.83 14.58 -1.08
CA ASP A 160 20.13 15.27 -1.23
C ASP A 160 20.50 16.15 -0.02
N GLY A 161 19.58 16.34 0.93
CA GLY A 161 19.87 17.01 2.20
C GLY A 161 19.15 18.34 2.42
N ASP A 162 18.67 19.00 1.35
CA ASP A 162 18.22 20.39 1.44
C ASP A 162 16.70 20.52 1.27
N ASN A 163 15.97 20.12 2.32
CA ASN A 163 14.51 20.31 2.41
C ASN A 163 14.18 21.29 3.55
N PRO A 164 13.37 22.34 3.32
CA PRO A 164 12.92 23.24 4.39
C PRO A 164 12.07 22.53 5.48
N TYR A 165 11.58 21.31 5.22
CA TYR A 165 10.80 20.50 6.15
C TYR A 165 11.67 19.47 6.87
N ARG A 166 11.55 19.40 8.20
CA ARG A 166 12.31 18.47 9.06
C ARG A 166 11.71 17.06 8.95
N VAL A 167 12.15 16.27 7.96
CA VAL A 167 11.70 14.88 7.79
C VAL A 167 12.26 14.01 8.95
N PRO A 168 11.40 13.35 9.76
CA PRO A 168 11.82 12.45 10.83
C PRO A 168 12.76 11.33 10.34
N ALA A 169 13.66 10.88 11.21
CA ALA A 169 14.74 9.95 10.83
C ALA A 169 14.21 8.57 10.41
N GLU A 170 13.18 8.11 11.11
CA GLU A 170 12.41 6.90 10.85
C GLU A 170 11.75 6.91 9.46
N TRP A 171 11.37 8.09 8.93
CA TRP A 171 10.72 8.23 7.62
C TRP A 171 11.73 8.26 6.48
N ARG A 172 12.95 8.78 6.73
CA ARG A 172 14.07 8.70 5.77
C ARG A 172 14.50 7.25 5.52
N LEU A 173 14.43 6.40 6.55
CA LEU A 173 14.70 4.97 6.42
C LEU A 173 13.60 4.28 5.60
N ALA A 174 12.32 4.56 5.87
CA ALA A 174 11.22 3.99 5.11
C ALA A 174 11.30 4.32 3.61
N LEU A 175 11.62 5.56 3.23
CA LEU A 175 11.81 5.96 1.82
C LEU A 175 13.01 5.28 1.13
N ARG A 176 14.03 4.90 1.90
CA ARG A 176 15.25 4.26 1.37
C ARG A 176 15.12 2.74 1.24
N VAL A 177 14.25 2.12 2.05
CA VAL A 177 14.13 0.65 2.16
C VAL A 177 12.86 0.14 1.50
N ALA A 178 11.80 0.96 1.40
CA ALA A 178 10.59 0.57 0.71
C ALA A 178 10.84 0.42 -0.79
N SER A 179 10.62 -0.79 -1.29
CA SER A 179 10.65 -1.15 -2.70
C SER A 179 9.27 -1.05 -3.38
N ASN A 180 8.23 -0.72 -2.60
CA ASN A 180 6.95 -0.33 -3.17
C ASN A 180 6.07 0.55 -2.25
N VAL A 181 5.03 1.21 -2.81
CA VAL A 181 4.01 1.95 -2.04
C VAL A 181 3.31 1.06 -1.06
N GLY A 182 3.15 -0.25 -1.33
CA GLY A 182 2.57 -1.19 -0.37
C GLY A 182 3.42 -1.33 0.89
N GLN A 183 4.74 -1.32 0.74
CA GLN A 183 5.70 -1.29 1.84
C GLN A 183 5.76 0.07 2.51
N LEU A 184 5.73 1.16 1.73
CA LEU A 184 5.53 2.52 2.25
C LEU A 184 4.18 2.62 2.99
N TYR A 185 3.14 1.90 2.59
CA TYR A 185 1.79 1.91 3.15
C TYR A 185 1.76 1.44 4.59
N ALA A 186 2.55 0.41 4.91
CA ALA A 186 2.77 -0.06 6.28
C ALA A 186 3.36 1.04 7.17
N TYR A 187 4.10 2.00 6.60
CA TYR A 187 4.60 3.20 7.25
C TYR A 187 3.67 4.43 7.12
N LEU A 188 2.57 4.35 6.35
CA LEU A 188 1.60 5.42 6.08
C LEU A 188 0.26 5.21 6.82
N GLY A 189 0.19 4.28 7.77
CA GLY A 189 -1.04 3.84 8.43
C GLY A 189 -1.75 4.94 9.26
N THR A 190 -1.04 5.97 9.70
CA THR A 190 -1.63 7.07 10.49
C THR A 190 -1.94 8.31 9.64
N PRO A 191 -2.92 9.17 10.05
CA PRO A 191 -3.14 10.50 9.45
C PRO A 191 -1.87 11.34 9.29
N GLN A 192 -0.96 11.28 10.27
CA GLN A 192 0.30 12.02 10.29
C GLN A 192 1.29 11.47 9.26
N GLN A 193 1.34 10.15 9.05
CA GLN A 193 2.24 9.52 8.10
C GLN A 193 1.75 9.69 6.64
N ARG A 194 0.44 9.78 6.40
CA ARG A 194 -0.14 10.14 5.07
C ARG A 194 0.34 11.50 4.54
N GLU A 195 0.79 12.38 5.43
CA GLU A 195 1.40 13.66 5.06
C GLU A 195 2.75 13.47 4.35
N LEU A 196 3.41 12.31 4.46
CA LEU A 196 4.67 12.01 3.77
C LEU A 196 4.57 12.20 2.26
N LEU A 197 3.50 11.70 1.62
CA LEU A 197 3.30 11.91 0.18
C LEU A 197 3.11 13.40 -0.15
N ARG A 198 2.52 14.18 0.76
CA ARG A 198 2.35 15.63 0.61
C ARG A 198 3.60 16.44 0.97
N LEU A 199 4.58 15.82 1.63
CA LEU A 199 5.90 16.39 1.92
C LEU A 199 6.94 16.03 0.85
N VAL A 200 6.70 14.95 0.10
CA VAL A 200 7.54 14.50 -1.02
C VAL A 200 7.08 15.12 -2.33
N PHE A 201 5.77 15.11 -2.63
CA PHE A 201 5.22 15.62 -3.88
C PHE A 201 4.59 16.99 -3.70
N LEU A 202 4.85 17.92 -4.63
CA LEU A 202 4.08 19.16 -4.73
C LEU A 202 2.59 18.83 -4.92
N LYS A 203 1.70 19.75 -4.51
CA LYS A 203 0.27 19.62 -4.82
C LYS A 203 0.10 19.57 -6.34
N LYS A 204 -0.62 18.56 -6.86
CA LYS A 204 -0.69 18.24 -8.31
C LYS A 204 0.63 17.75 -8.92
N GLY A 205 1.55 17.26 -8.09
CA GLY A 205 2.91 16.94 -8.50
C GLY A 205 3.06 15.64 -9.28
N ILE A 206 1.99 14.92 -9.60
CA ILE A 206 2.08 13.72 -10.46
C ILE A 206 1.22 13.96 -11.69
N VAL A 207 1.86 14.24 -12.82
CA VAL A 207 1.18 14.53 -14.09
C VAL A 207 0.98 13.25 -14.88
N VAL A 208 -0.25 13.03 -15.32
CA VAL A 208 -0.69 11.84 -16.03
C VAL A 208 -1.11 12.21 -17.45
N ALA A 209 -0.42 11.61 -18.43
CA ALA A 209 -0.69 11.78 -19.85
C ALA A 209 -1.95 11.01 -20.29
N SER A 210 -2.46 11.30 -21.49
CA SER A 210 -3.71 10.70 -22.01
C SER A 210 -3.69 9.17 -22.10
N GLY A 211 -2.52 8.53 -22.16
CA GLY A 211 -2.38 7.07 -22.16
C GLY A 211 -2.32 6.44 -20.76
N GLY A 212 -2.46 7.24 -19.70
CA GLY A 212 -2.34 6.79 -18.31
C GLY A 212 -0.90 6.68 -17.79
N SER A 213 0.11 7.01 -18.61
CA SER A 213 1.51 7.07 -18.17
C SER A 213 1.78 8.32 -17.33
N ILE A 214 2.74 8.22 -16.41
CA ILE A 214 3.23 9.38 -15.64
C ILE A 214 4.19 10.14 -16.55
N SER A 215 3.84 11.36 -16.95
CA SER A 215 4.68 12.21 -17.79
C SER A 215 5.61 13.10 -16.97
N LYS A 216 5.26 13.41 -15.71
CA LYS A 216 6.06 14.26 -14.83
C LYS A 216 5.82 13.94 -13.36
N ILE A 217 6.86 14.06 -12.56
CA ILE A 217 6.82 14.05 -11.10
C ILE A 217 7.50 15.31 -10.57
N ASP A 218 6.74 16.15 -9.89
CA ASP A 218 7.19 17.36 -9.20
C ASP A 218 7.29 17.09 -7.70
N LEU A 219 8.52 17.21 -7.20
CA LEU A 219 8.85 16.96 -5.80
C LEU A 219 9.07 18.28 -5.04
N TYR A 220 8.90 18.24 -3.72
CA TYR A 220 9.38 19.32 -2.84
C TYR A 220 10.91 19.35 -2.81
N GLY A 221 11.47 20.53 -2.53
CA GLY A 221 12.92 20.75 -2.46
C GLY A 221 13.63 19.73 -1.56
N GLY A 222 14.80 19.27 -1.99
CA GLY A 222 15.59 18.26 -1.29
C GLY A 222 15.37 16.82 -1.74
N PHE A 223 14.43 16.60 -2.67
CA PHE A 223 14.16 15.30 -3.29
C PHE A 223 14.36 15.37 -4.81
N THR A 224 15.02 14.36 -5.37
CA THR A 224 15.28 14.24 -6.82
C THR A 224 14.82 12.88 -7.33
N VAL A 225 14.36 12.83 -8.59
CA VAL A 225 14.05 11.58 -9.31
C VAL A 225 15.09 11.41 -10.41
N ASP A 226 15.85 10.32 -10.36
CA ASP A 226 16.67 9.91 -11.50
C ASP A 226 15.74 9.43 -12.63
N VAL A 227 15.73 10.16 -13.75
CA VAL A 227 15.02 9.74 -14.96
C VAL A 227 15.99 8.88 -15.77
N ARG A 228 15.99 7.57 -15.49
CA ARG A 228 16.50 6.56 -16.43
C ARG A 228 15.35 5.82 -17.07
#